data_AF-A0A7K5XH93-F1
#
_entry.id   AF-A0A7K5XH93-F1
#
_cell.length_a   1.000
_cell.length_b   1.000
_cell.length_c   1.000
_cell.angle_alpha   90.00
_cell.angle_beta   90.00
_cell.angle_gamma   90.00
#
_symmetry.space_group_name_H-M   'P 1'
#
loop_
_entity.id
_entity.type
_entity.pdbx_description
1 polymer ?
#
loop_
_entity_poly.entity_id
_entity_poly.type
_entity_poly.pdbx_seq_one_letter_code
_entity_poly.pdbx_strand_id
1 'polypeptide(L)'
;DAANSSDYPYEYLDEEDYMQYGLCTKEEVLSFSRVFLPAFYTVVFLVGLAGNVLLFIVLVVYIRKKKKMTEVYLLNLVVSDFFLLLTLPFWALYISQGVTWDILCPVLNAMYTVNFYSGIFFVSCMSLDMYLQIVHACSPRSSMTLKKSILVLVVAWVLSILLSIPDGLFTSTRQIHNKIIVCTHDYGQKHLFWKVVFRVIQNILGFLFPFFFMVFCYSRIACVLTTSQMPGSRRALCLVFTLVGVFFVLWSPYNIVLILHSLQDVGVIRSCESSRQLDYAMHITESLSFVHCCLNPLLYAFVKKRFRLYL
;
A
#
# COMPACT_ATOMS: atom_id res chain seq x y z
N ASP A 1 46.91 49.61 -1.69
CA ASP A 1 45.86 49.18 -2.65
C ASP A 1 45.19 47.92 -2.14
N ALA A 2 44.11 48.09 -1.39
CA ALA A 2 43.39 47.01 -0.74
C ALA A 2 41.88 47.16 -0.97
N ALA A 3 41.29 46.03 -1.40
CA ALA A 3 39.90 45.60 -1.22
C ALA A 3 38.76 46.49 -1.74
N ASN A 4 38.19 46.08 -2.87
CA ASN A 4 36.85 46.46 -3.33
C ASN A 4 35.84 45.49 -2.70
N SER A 5 35.04 45.93 -1.73
CA SER A 5 33.97 45.15 -1.09
C SER A 5 32.63 45.79 -1.43
N SER A 6 31.81 45.08 -2.19
CA SER A 6 30.43 45.45 -2.53
C SER A 6 29.52 45.25 -1.32
N ASP A 7 29.10 46.35 -0.71
CA ASP A 7 28.03 46.42 0.29
C ASP A 7 26.68 46.11 -0.38
N TYR A 8 26.00 45.05 0.07
CA TYR A 8 24.58 44.84 -0.20
C TYR A 8 23.80 45.25 1.06
N PRO A 9 22.79 46.13 0.96
CA PRO A 9 21.99 46.52 2.11
C PRO A 9 21.05 45.37 2.47
N TYR A 10 21.20 44.84 3.69
CA TYR A 10 20.20 43.96 4.29
C TYR A 10 18.99 44.82 4.68
N GLU A 11 17.93 44.70 3.88
CA GLU A 11 16.61 45.27 4.17
C GLU A 11 16.04 44.48 5.37
N TYR A 12 15.99 45.13 6.54
CA TYR A 12 15.31 44.59 7.72
C TYR A 12 13.82 44.58 7.41
N LEU A 13 13.26 43.40 7.16
CA LEU A 13 11.81 43.20 7.07
C LEU A 13 11.17 43.46 8.44
N ASP A 14 10.19 44.36 8.48
CA ASP A 14 9.44 44.75 9.68
C ASP A 14 8.69 43.56 10.31
N GLU A 15 8.53 43.60 11.65
CA GLU A 15 7.80 42.60 12.44
C GLU A 15 6.33 42.41 12.03
N GLU A 16 5.75 43.33 11.25
CA GLU A 16 4.37 43.22 10.75
C GLU A 16 4.21 42.13 9.67
N ASP A 17 5.24 41.83 8.87
CA ASP A 17 5.19 40.79 7.84
C ASP A 17 5.23 39.36 8.41
N TYR A 18 5.70 39.19 9.66
CA TYR A 18 5.65 37.92 10.38
C TYR A 18 4.24 37.57 10.88
N MET A 19 3.33 38.55 11.01
CA MET A 19 1.96 38.32 11.48
C MET A 19 1.00 37.85 10.39
N GLN A 20 1.36 37.97 9.10
CA GLN A 20 0.49 37.55 7.99
C GLN A 20 0.65 36.06 7.60
N TYR A 21 1.69 35.38 8.09
CA TYR A 21 1.84 33.93 7.98
C TYR A 21 1.80 33.29 9.37
N GLY A 22 0.59 33.22 9.95
CA GLY A 22 0.37 32.45 11.17
C GLY A 22 0.96 31.04 11.04
N LEU A 23 1.68 30.59 12.08
CA LEU A 23 2.11 29.21 12.24
C LEU A 23 0.93 28.28 11.91
N CYS A 24 1.09 27.37 10.95
CA CYS A 24 0.04 26.47 10.51
C CYS A 24 -0.29 25.47 11.63
N THR A 25 -1.19 25.84 12.54
CA THR A 25 -1.59 25.02 13.70
C THR A 25 -2.54 23.91 13.25
N LYS A 26 -2.07 22.65 13.26
CA LYS A 26 -2.83 21.46 12.87
C LYS A 26 -3.49 20.74 14.06
N GLU A 27 -3.89 21.49 15.10
CA GLU A 27 -4.37 20.93 16.37
C GLU A 27 -5.64 20.09 16.23
N GLU A 28 -6.61 20.55 15.43
CA GLU A 28 -7.83 19.81 15.13
C GLU A 28 -7.53 18.45 14.47
N VAL A 29 -6.57 18.44 13.54
CA VAL A 29 -6.10 17.23 12.82
C VAL A 29 -5.49 16.24 13.79
N LEU A 30 -4.62 16.73 14.67
CA LEU A 30 -3.98 15.93 15.69
C LEU A 30 -5.00 15.36 16.68
N SER A 31 -6.01 16.14 17.08
CA SER A 31 -7.06 15.71 18.01
C SER A 31 -7.95 14.60 17.43
N PHE A 32 -8.41 14.77 16.18
CA PHE A 32 -9.22 13.77 15.48
C PHE A 32 -8.42 12.49 15.24
N SER A 33 -7.21 12.61 14.69
CA SER A 33 -6.33 11.49 14.39
C SER A 33 -5.93 10.70 15.64
N ARG A 34 -5.73 11.36 16.79
CA ARG A 34 -5.41 10.69 18.07
C ARG A 34 -6.51 9.81 18.63
N VAL A 35 -7.77 10.04 18.26
CA VAL A 35 -8.91 9.22 18.72
C VAL A 35 -9.32 8.24 17.64
N PHE A 36 -9.49 8.71 16.41
CA PHE A 36 -9.97 7.92 15.29
C PHE A 36 -8.98 6.82 14.87
N LEU A 37 -7.70 7.17 14.66
CA LEU A 37 -6.72 6.21 14.10
C LEU A 37 -6.44 5.04 15.05
N PRO A 38 -6.21 5.22 16.38
CA PRO A 38 -5.98 4.09 17.26
C PRO A 38 -7.20 3.16 17.35
N ALA A 39 -8.41 3.72 17.41
CA ALA A 39 -9.64 2.93 17.41
C ALA A 39 -9.78 2.14 16.10
N PHE A 40 -9.56 2.80 14.96
CA PHE A 40 -9.63 2.18 13.64
C PHE A 40 -8.59 1.06 13.48
N TYR A 41 -7.32 1.32 13.80
CA TYR A 41 -6.24 0.32 13.74
C TYR A 41 -6.51 -0.88 14.64
N THR A 42 -7.09 -0.65 15.83
CA THR A 42 -7.48 -1.75 16.73
C THR A 42 -8.59 -2.61 16.12
N VAL A 43 -9.62 -2.00 15.52
CA VAL A 43 -10.69 -2.74 14.84
C VAL A 43 -10.16 -3.53 13.66
N VAL A 44 -9.36 -2.90 12.79
CA VAL A 44 -8.73 -3.57 11.63
C VAL A 44 -7.82 -4.70 12.08
N PHE A 45 -7.04 -4.51 13.15
CA PHE A 45 -6.21 -5.56 13.72
C PHE A 45 -7.04 -6.76 14.17
N LEU A 46 -8.10 -6.55 14.95
CA LEU A 46 -8.92 -7.64 15.48
C LEU A 46 -9.67 -8.40 14.37
N VAL A 47 -10.36 -7.66 13.50
CA VAL A 47 -11.15 -8.23 12.39
C VAL A 47 -10.22 -8.88 11.37
N GLY A 48 -9.15 -8.18 10.99
CA GLY A 48 -8.17 -8.64 10.03
C GLY A 48 -7.42 -9.87 10.52
N LEU A 49 -6.97 -9.90 11.78
CA LEU A 49 -6.29 -11.06 12.35
C LEU A 49 -7.21 -12.29 12.40
N ALA A 50 -8.42 -12.14 12.93
CA ALA A 50 -9.38 -13.24 12.99
C ALA A 50 -9.72 -13.79 11.59
N GLY A 51 -10.00 -12.90 10.63
CA GLY A 51 -10.32 -13.26 9.25
C GLY A 51 -9.14 -13.94 8.53
N ASN A 52 -7.94 -13.38 8.65
CA ASN A 52 -6.76 -13.90 7.96
C ASN A 52 -6.25 -15.21 8.57
N VAL A 53 -6.32 -15.38 9.90
CA VAL A 53 -6.02 -16.68 10.54
C VAL A 53 -6.99 -17.77 10.06
N LEU A 54 -8.29 -17.48 10.03
CA LEU A 54 -9.28 -18.43 9.52
C LEU A 54 -9.01 -18.77 8.05
N LEU A 55 -8.79 -17.76 7.21
CA LEU A 55 -8.50 -17.96 5.79
C LEU A 55 -7.21 -18.77 5.60
N PHE A 56 -6.14 -18.48 6.34
CA PHE A 56 -4.89 -19.22 6.33
C PHE A 56 -5.11 -20.72 6.59
N ILE A 57 -5.84 -21.05 7.65
CA ILE A 57 -6.16 -22.45 8.01
C ILE A 57 -6.93 -23.13 6.86
N VAL A 58 -7.97 -22.48 6.34
CA VAL A 58 -8.78 -23.01 5.23
C VAL A 58 -7.94 -23.25 3.98
N LEU A 59 -7.08 -22.29 3.62
CA LEU A 59 -6.20 -22.38 2.46
C LEU A 59 -5.20 -23.53 2.58
N VAL A 60 -4.54 -23.69 3.73
CA VAL A 60 -3.59 -24.78 3.97
C VAL A 60 -4.25 -26.15 3.79
N VAL A 61 -5.45 -26.34 4.37
CA VAL A 61 -6.22 -27.59 4.20
C VAL A 61 -6.59 -27.82 2.74
N TYR A 62 -7.01 -26.78 2.03
CA TYR A 62 -7.46 -26.89 0.65
C TYR A 62 -6.32 -27.13 -0.34
N ILE A 63 -5.17 -26.47 -0.14
CA ILE A 63 -3.94 -26.69 -0.92
C ILE A 63 -3.49 -28.15 -0.79
N ARG A 64 -3.49 -28.72 0.43
CA ARG A 64 -3.16 -30.14 0.64
C ARG A 64 -4.08 -31.09 -0.13
N LYS A 65 -5.38 -30.76 -0.25
CA LYS A 65 -6.38 -31.60 -0.91
C LYS A 65 -6.43 -31.45 -2.44
N LYS A 66 -6.27 -30.22 -2.96
CA LYS A 66 -6.57 -29.89 -4.37
C LYS A 66 -5.38 -29.35 -5.16
N LYS A 67 -4.26 -29.02 -4.51
CA LYS A 67 -3.01 -28.53 -5.13
C LYS A 67 -3.22 -27.43 -6.20
N LYS A 68 -4.15 -26.51 -5.97
CA LYS A 68 -4.42 -25.38 -6.89
C LYS A 68 -3.47 -24.22 -6.63
N MET A 69 -2.83 -23.70 -7.68
CA MET A 69 -1.92 -22.56 -7.59
C MET A 69 -2.59 -21.28 -7.11
N THR A 70 -3.83 -21.03 -7.52
CA THR A 70 -4.64 -19.88 -7.07
C THR A 70 -4.69 -19.76 -5.55
N GLU A 71 -4.82 -20.90 -4.87
CA GLU A 71 -4.94 -20.94 -3.41
C GLU A 71 -3.56 -20.72 -2.75
N VAL A 72 -2.46 -21.07 -3.44
CA VAL A 72 -1.09 -20.76 -3.00
C VAL A 72 -0.77 -19.26 -3.13
N TYR A 73 -1.21 -18.60 -4.22
CA TYR A 73 -1.09 -17.15 -4.34
C TYR A 73 -1.87 -16.42 -3.25
N LEU A 74 -3.11 -16.86 -2.99
CA LEU A 74 -3.92 -16.33 -1.89
C LEU A 74 -3.28 -16.57 -0.52
N LEU A 75 -2.62 -17.71 -0.31
CA LEU A 75 -1.90 -17.98 0.95
C LEU A 75 -0.75 -16.99 1.17
N ASN A 76 0.03 -16.69 0.12
CA ASN A 76 1.12 -15.71 0.19
C ASN A 76 0.57 -14.29 0.42
N LEU A 77 -0.58 -13.95 -0.16
CA LEU A 77 -1.29 -12.70 0.14
C LEU A 77 -1.68 -12.62 1.61
N VAL A 78 -2.22 -13.68 2.20
CA VAL A 78 -2.55 -13.72 3.64
C VAL A 78 -1.30 -13.60 4.53
N VAL A 79 -0.19 -14.23 4.13
CA VAL A 79 1.10 -14.08 4.84
C VAL A 79 1.58 -12.62 4.79
N SER A 80 1.42 -11.97 3.63
CA SER A 80 1.69 -10.55 3.49
C SER A 80 0.79 -9.68 4.36
N ASP A 81 -0.51 -9.98 4.44
CA ASP A 81 -1.46 -9.27 5.30
C ASP A 81 -1.10 -9.37 6.79
N PHE A 82 -0.52 -10.49 7.23
CA PHE A 82 0.00 -10.59 8.60
C PHE A 82 1.12 -9.60 8.90
N PHE A 83 2.01 -9.31 7.94
CA PHE A 83 3.04 -8.28 8.15
C PHE A 83 2.40 -6.93 8.41
N LEU A 84 1.38 -6.53 7.65
CA LEU A 84 0.64 -5.29 7.89
C LEU A 84 -0.05 -5.31 9.26
N LEU A 85 -0.81 -6.37 9.57
CA LEU A 85 -1.57 -6.49 10.82
C LEU A 85 -0.68 -6.40 12.05
N LEU A 86 0.54 -6.96 11.99
CA LEU A 86 1.50 -6.86 13.09
C LEU A 86 1.98 -5.43 13.32
N THR A 87 1.93 -4.54 12.33
CA THR A 87 2.34 -3.14 12.51
C THR A 87 1.27 -2.27 13.18
N LEU A 88 -0.02 -2.59 12.98
CA LEU A 88 -1.15 -1.75 13.42
C LEU A 88 -1.17 -1.45 14.93
N PRO A 89 -0.91 -2.42 15.84
CA PRO A 89 -0.87 -2.13 17.28
C PRO A 89 0.21 -1.10 17.65
N PHE A 90 1.37 -1.15 16.99
CA PHE A 90 2.45 -0.21 17.24
C PHE A 90 2.10 1.19 16.76
N TRP A 91 1.46 1.31 15.59
CA TRP A 91 0.95 2.58 15.09
C TRP A 91 -0.13 3.16 16.01
N ALA A 92 -1.03 2.32 16.54
CA ALA A 92 -2.04 2.75 17.50
C ALA A 92 -1.42 3.27 18.81
N LEU A 93 -0.42 2.58 19.35
CA LEU A 93 0.31 3.01 20.56
C LEU A 93 1.12 4.29 20.33
N TYR A 94 1.79 4.39 19.19
CA TYR A 94 2.53 5.60 18.79
C TYR A 94 1.60 6.82 18.74
N ILE A 95 0.45 6.69 18.07
CA ILE A 95 -0.50 7.80 17.93
C ILE A 95 -1.18 8.15 19.27
N SER A 96 -1.55 7.14 20.06
CA SER A 96 -2.28 7.33 21.32
C SER A 96 -1.39 7.86 22.46
N GLN A 97 -0.18 7.29 22.62
CA GLN A 97 0.67 7.52 23.80
C GLN A 97 1.94 8.31 23.46
N GLY A 98 2.23 8.58 22.19
CA GLY A 98 3.46 9.24 21.76
C GLY A 98 4.72 8.40 21.98
N VAL A 99 4.58 7.09 22.21
CA VAL A 99 5.71 6.18 22.42
C VAL A 99 6.40 5.93 21.10
N THR A 100 7.65 6.35 20.99
CA THR A 100 8.47 6.14 19.80
C THR A 100 9.51 5.07 20.00
N TRP A 101 9.79 4.36 18.93
CA TRP A 101 10.80 3.30 18.91
C TRP A 101 11.78 3.58 17.78
N ASP A 102 13.03 3.90 18.11
CA ASP A 102 14.03 4.30 17.11
C ASP A 102 14.33 3.18 16.11
N ILE A 103 14.35 1.93 16.55
CA ILE A 103 14.62 0.76 15.71
C ILE A 103 13.33 0.18 15.11
N LEU A 104 12.23 0.16 15.87
CA LEU A 104 10.99 -0.45 15.37
C LEU A 104 10.33 0.43 14.31
N CYS A 105 10.46 1.76 14.32
CA CYS A 105 9.75 2.54 13.33
C CYS A 105 10.19 2.27 11.87
N PRO A 106 11.49 2.25 11.53
CA PRO A 106 11.94 1.85 10.19
C PRO A 106 11.46 0.44 9.81
N VAL A 107 11.46 -0.49 10.78
CA VAL A 107 10.99 -1.88 10.58
C VAL A 107 9.49 -1.94 10.30
N LEU A 108 8.68 -1.22 11.07
CA LEU A 108 7.23 -1.16 10.89
C LEU A 108 6.88 -0.57 9.51
N ASN A 109 7.59 0.48 9.10
CA ASN A 109 7.39 1.05 7.77
C ASN A 109 7.85 0.11 6.64
N ALA A 110 8.95 -0.60 6.84
CA ALA A 110 9.40 -1.65 5.92
C ALA A 110 8.37 -2.79 5.80
N MET A 111 7.78 -3.25 6.92
CA MET A 111 6.75 -4.29 6.92
C MET A 111 5.48 -3.83 6.17
N TYR A 112 5.06 -2.59 6.39
CA TYR A 112 3.94 -1.98 5.66
C TYR A 112 4.20 -1.91 4.15
N THR A 113 5.36 -1.41 3.74
CA THR A 113 5.72 -1.30 2.31
C THR A 113 5.90 -2.67 1.66
N VAL A 114 6.45 -3.65 2.38
CA VAL A 114 6.50 -5.04 1.92
C VAL A 114 5.09 -5.57 1.67
N ASN A 115 4.13 -5.29 2.55
CA ASN A 115 2.74 -5.70 2.35
C ASN A 115 2.16 -5.11 1.04
N PHE A 116 2.35 -3.82 0.81
CA PHE A 116 1.88 -3.15 -0.41
C PHE A 116 2.44 -3.81 -1.69
N TYR A 117 3.76 -3.90 -1.82
CA TYR A 117 4.37 -4.43 -3.05
C TYR A 117 4.07 -5.92 -3.25
N SER A 118 4.15 -6.72 -2.17
CA SER A 118 3.89 -8.16 -2.27
C SER A 118 2.43 -8.46 -2.56
N GLY A 119 1.50 -7.69 -1.99
CA GLY A 119 0.08 -7.77 -2.29
C GLY A 119 -0.19 -7.56 -3.78
N ILE A 120 0.35 -6.50 -4.37
CA ILE A 120 0.19 -6.20 -5.81
C ILE A 120 0.80 -7.30 -6.67
N PHE A 121 2.00 -7.76 -6.33
CA PHE A 121 2.66 -8.79 -7.12
C PHE A 121 1.92 -10.13 -7.03
N PHE A 122 1.42 -10.56 -5.87
CA PHE A 122 0.64 -11.80 -5.77
C PHE A 122 -0.67 -11.74 -6.55
N VAL A 123 -1.38 -10.62 -6.49
CA VAL A 123 -2.61 -10.42 -7.27
C VAL A 123 -2.29 -10.37 -8.78
N SER A 124 -1.19 -9.75 -9.18
CA SER A 124 -0.72 -9.74 -10.58
C SER A 124 -0.37 -11.15 -11.07
N CYS A 125 0.36 -11.92 -10.26
CA CYS A 125 0.73 -13.29 -10.58
C CYS A 125 -0.49 -14.20 -10.67
N MET A 126 -1.47 -14.03 -9.78
CA MET A 126 -2.75 -14.73 -9.83
C MET A 126 -3.54 -14.39 -11.10
N SER A 127 -3.51 -13.12 -11.52
CA SER A 127 -4.15 -12.67 -12.77
C SER A 127 -3.48 -13.26 -14.01
N LEU A 128 -2.14 -13.32 -14.03
CA LEU A 128 -1.35 -13.95 -15.09
C LEU A 128 -1.62 -15.45 -15.18
N ASP A 129 -1.64 -16.15 -14.04
CA ASP A 129 -1.93 -17.58 -13.96
C ASP A 129 -3.32 -17.90 -14.56
N MET A 130 -4.34 -17.12 -14.19
CA MET A 130 -5.69 -17.24 -14.76
C MET A 130 -5.72 -16.95 -16.25
N TYR A 131 -5.01 -15.91 -16.70
CA TYR A 131 -4.93 -15.56 -18.12
C TYR A 131 -4.32 -16.70 -18.95
N LEU A 132 -3.22 -17.28 -18.49
CA LEU A 132 -2.55 -18.39 -19.18
C LEU A 132 -3.43 -19.65 -19.19
N GLN A 133 -4.12 -19.94 -18.09
CA GLN A 133 -5.01 -21.11 -18.01
C GLN A 133 -6.26 -20.99 -18.90
N ILE A 134 -6.82 -19.78 -19.06
CA ILE A 134 -8.09 -19.58 -19.78
C ILE A 134 -7.85 -19.27 -21.26
N VAL A 135 -6.99 -18.29 -21.55
CA VAL A 135 -6.81 -17.76 -22.91
C VAL A 135 -5.88 -18.65 -23.74
N HIS A 136 -4.92 -19.31 -23.09
CA HIS A 136 -3.90 -20.13 -23.76
C HIS A 136 -3.97 -21.61 -23.39
N ALA A 137 -5.16 -22.10 -23.01
CA ALA A 137 -5.40 -23.47 -22.56
C ALA A 137 -4.86 -24.55 -23.52
N CYS A 138 -4.88 -24.30 -24.84
CA CYS A 138 -4.43 -25.25 -25.87
C CYS A 138 -2.94 -25.15 -26.25
N SER A 139 -2.18 -24.23 -25.67
CA SER A 139 -0.76 -24.06 -26.00
C SER A 139 0.13 -24.82 -25.00
N PRO A 140 0.85 -25.88 -25.42
CA PRO A 140 1.71 -26.68 -24.53
C PRO A 140 2.87 -25.88 -23.91
N ARG A 141 3.26 -24.74 -24.52
CA ARG A 141 4.30 -23.83 -24.00
C ARG A 141 3.76 -22.83 -22.98
N SER A 142 2.45 -22.63 -22.92
CA SER A 142 1.80 -21.57 -22.15
C SER A 142 1.32 -21.98 -20.75
N SER A 143 1.36 -23.27 -20.42
CA SER A 143 0.93 -23.73 -19.09
C SER A 143 1.93 -23.34 -18.01
N MET A 144 1.45 -22.62 -16.99
CA MET A 144 2.17 -22.33 -15.75
C MET A 144 2.39 -23.66 -15.01
N THR A 145 3.62 -24.15 -15.00
CA THR A 145 3.98 -25.34 -14.21
C THR A 145 4.19 -24.93 -12.76
N LEU A 146 3.97 -25.86 -11.82
CA LEU A 146 4.21 -25.63 -10.39
C LEU A 146 5.60 -25.01 -10.11
N LYS A 147 6.64 -25.48 -10.80
CA LYS A 147 8.01 -24.94 -10.68
C LYS A 147 8.09 -23.48 -11.13
N LYS A 148 7.48 -23.13 -12.28
CA LYS A 148 7.44 -21.75 -12.78
C LYS A 148 6.67 -20.85 -11.83
N SER A 149 5.53 -21.31 -11.31
CA SER A 149 4.72 -20.53 -10.37
C SER A 149 5.45 -20.26 -9.05
N ILE A 150 6.16 -21.26 -8.51
CA ILE A 150 7.00 -21.09 -7.31
C ILE A 150 8.15 -20.10 -7.58
N LEU A 151 8.83 -20.22 -8.73
CA LEU A 151 9.87 -19.27 -9.10
C LEU A 151 9.34 -17.83 -9.15
N VAL A 152 8.18 -17.62 -9.77
CA VAL A 152 7.54 -16.30 -9.85
C VAL A 152 7.14 -15.78 -8.46
N LEU A 153 6.67 -16.65 -7.56
CA LEU A 153 6.40 -16.28 -6.17
C LEU A 153 7.65 -15.83 -5.42
N VAL A 154 8.76 -16.55 -5.57
CA VAL A 154 10.04 -16.19 -4.93
C VAL A 154 10.55 -14.87 -5.48
N VAL A 155 10.50 -14.68 -6.80
CA VAL A 155 10.89 -13.41 -7.44
C VAL A 155 10.01 -12.26 -6.95
N ALA A 156 8.69 -12.46 -6.84
CA ALA A 156 7.78 -11.47 -6.30
C ALA A 156 8.17 -11.06 -4.87
N TRP A 157 8.42 -12.01 -3.97
CA TRP A 157 8.88 -11.72 -2.60
C TRP A 157 10.18 -10.92 -2.57
N VAL A 158 11.20 -11.35 -3.33
CA VAL A 158 12.49 -10.68 -3.38
C VAL A 158 12.34 -9.25 -3.90
N LEU A 159 11.58 -9.05 -4.98
CA LEU A 159 11.32 -7.72 -5.53
C LEU A 159 10.55 -6.84 -4.54
N SER A 160 9.55 -7.37 -3.82
CA SER A 160 8.81 -6.61 -2.81
C SER A 160 9.72 -6.14 -1.68
N ILE A 161 10.61 -7.01 -1.19
CA ILE A 161 11.56 -6.66 -0.13
C ILE A 161 12.53 -5.60 -0.65
N LEU A 162 13.13 -5.79 -1.83
CA LEU A 162 14.06 -4.84 -2.43
C LEU A 162 13.45 -3.46 -2.64
N LEU A 163 12.21 -3.38 -3.12
CA LEU A 163 11.51 -2.12 -3.34
C LEU A 163 11.09 -1.42 -2.04
N SER A 164 11.00 -2.16 -0.92
CA SER A 164 10.66 -1.64 0.41
C SER A 164 11.86 -1.08 1.18
N ILE A 165 13.09 -1.49 0.81
CA ILE A 165 14.32 -1.05 1.47
C ILE A 165 14.50 0.48 1.44
N PRO A 166 14.32 1.18 0.30
CA PRO A 166 14.47 2.63 0.26
C PRO A 166 13.51 3.33 1.23
N ASP A 167 12.24 2.93 1.25
CA ASP A 167 11.26 3.50 2.17
C ASP A 167 11.62 3.26 3.63
N GLY A 168 12.14 2.08 3.97
CA GLY A 168 12.64 1.77 5.31
C GLY A 168 13.89 2.59 5.69
N LEU A 169 14.87 2.71 4.79
CA LEU A 169 16.14 3.41 5.05
C LEU A 169 15.97 4.92 5.15
N PHE A 170 15.06 5.51 4.39
CA PHE A 170 14.75 6.94 4.46
C PHE A 170 13.71 7.28 5.53
N THR A 171 13.29 6.31 6.35
CA THR A 171 12.43 6.56 7.52
C THR A 171 13.29 6.72 8.75
N SER A 172 13.15 7.86 9.44
CA SER A 172 13.93 8.16 10.65
C SER A 172 13.06 8.83 11.71
N THR A 173 13.39 8.61 12.98
CA THR A 173 12.80 9.33 14.09
C THR A 173 13.43 10.73 14.18
N ARG A 174 12.60 11.78 14.14
CA ARG A 174 13.04 13.18 14.29
C ARG A 174 12.40 13.80 15.51
N GLN A 175 13.22 14.46 16.32
CA GLN A 175 12.73 15.32 17.40
C GLN A 175 12.30 16.67 16.83
N ILE A 176 11.01 16.96 16.92
CA ILE A 176 10.43 18.26 16.64
C ILE A 176 10.25 18.99 17.99
N HIS A 177 10.81 20.21 18.09
CA HIS A 177 10.65 21.11 19.24
C HIS A 177 11.01 20.51 20.61
N ASN A 178 12.09 19.72 20.72
CA ASN A 178 12.60 19.13 21.97
C ASN A 178 11.60 18.30 22.82
N LYS A 179 10.43 17.95 22.28
CA LYS A 179 9.38 17.23 23.03
C LYS A 179 8.64 16.16 22.21
N ILE A 180 8.64 16.23 20.88
CA ILE A 180 7.85 15.31 20.04
C ILE A 180 8.80 14.54 19.14
N ILE A 181 8.97 13.24 19.38
CA ILE A 181 9.65 12.35 18.44
C ILE A 181 8.60 11.92 17.41
N VAL A 182 8.80 12.30 16.15
CA VAL A 182 7.94 11.92 15.03
C VAL A 182 8.70 10.93 14.17
N CYS A 183 8.08 9.79 13.88
CA CYS A 183 8.61 8.92 12.84
C CYS A 183 8.12 9.40 11.48
N THR A 184 9.05 9.93 10.69
CA THR A 184 8.74 10.50 9.37
C THR A 184 9.78 10.09 8.36
N HIS A 185 9.42 10.17 7.09
CA HIS A 185 10.38 9.94 6.02
C HIS A 185 11.30 11.15 5.85
N ASP A 186 12.54 11.01 6.29
CA ASP A 186 13.57 12.02 6.15
C ASP A 186 14.53 11.66 5.01
N TYR A 187 14.37 12.35 3.89
CA TYR A 187 15.25 12.18 2.72
C TYR A 187 16.40 13.21 2.68
N GLY A 188 16.57 14.02 3.74
CA GLY A 188 17.51 15.13 3.79
C GLY A 188 17.10 16.28 2.87
N GLN A 189 17.13 17.52 3.38
CA GLN A 189 16.71 18.70 2.61
C GLN A 189 17.52 18.92 1.31
N LYS A 190 18.72 18.33 1.19
CA LYS A 190 19.59 18.45 0.01
C LYS A 190 19.23 17.53 -1.17
N HIS A 191 18.32 16.56 -1.00
CA HIS A 191 17.99 15.56 -2.04
C HIS A 191 16.49 15.42 -2.33
N LEU A 192 15.71 16.47 -2.06
CA LEU A 192 14.26 16.47 -2.20
C LEU A 192 13.77 16.12 -3.62
N PHE A 193 14.48 16.55 -4.67
CA PHE A 193 14.17 16.15 -6.06
C PHE A 193 14.26 14.63 -6.26
N TRP A 194 15.33 14.01 -5.77
CA TRP A 194 15.52 12.56 -5.87
C TRP A 194 14.49 11.79 -5.05
N LYS A 195 14.09 12.28 -3.87
CA LYS A 195 12.95 11.74 -3.10
C LYS A 195 11.69 11.63 -3.96
N VAL A 196 11.32 12.72 -4.65
CA VAL A 196 10.11 12.75 -5.48
C VAL A 196 10.25 11.84 -6.69
N VAL A 197 11.40 11.86 -7.36
CA VAL A 197 11.67 10.96 -8.50
C VAL A 197 11.55 9.49 -8.08
N PHE A 198 12.17 9.09 -6.96
CA PHE A 198 12.06 7.71 -6.46
C PHE A 198 10.62 7.34 -6.10
N ARG A 199 9.88 8.20 -5.40
CA ARG A 199 8.46 7.97 -5.06
C ARG A 199 7.57 7.84 -6.29
N VAL A 200 7.78 8.69 -7.31
CA VAL A 200 7.03 8.64 -8.57
C VAL A 200 7.36 7.35 -9.34
N ILE A 201 8.64 6.98 -9.44
CA ILE A 201 9.05 5.73 -10.11
C ILE A 201 8.45 4.52 -9.37
N GLN A 202 8.54 4.49 -8.04
CA GLN A 202 7.95 3.43 -7.21
C GLN A 202 6.43 3.35 -7.38
N ASN A 203 5.72 4.47 -7.48
CA ASN A 203 4.29 4.48 -7.74
C ASN A 203 3.96 3.96 -9.15
N ILE A 204 4.71 4.39 -10.17
CA ILE A 204 4.52 3.91 -11.54
C ILE A 204 4.74 2.40 -11.65
N LEU A 205 5.86 1.91 -11.11
CA LEU A 205 6.23 0.49 -11.17
C LEU A 205 5.40 -0.38 -10.21
N GLY A 206 5.09 0.16 -9.03
CA GLY A 206 4.39 -0.54 -7.97
C GLY A 206 2.87 -0.55 -8.14
N PHE A 207 2.28 0.46 -8.78
CA PHE A 207 0.82 0.61 -8.86
C PHE A 207 0.30 0.68 -10.31
N LEU A 208 0.76 1.66 -11.11
CA LEU A 208 0.20 1.90 -12.45
C LEU A 208 0.50 0.77 -13.43
N PHE A 209 1.75 0.30 -13.48
CA PHE A 209 2.12 -0.80 -14.38
C PHE A 209 1.34 -2.09 -14.06
N PRO A 210 1.27 -2.56 -12.79
CA PRO A 210 0.43 -3.68 -12.41
C PRO A 210 -1.06 -3.47 -12.71
N PHE A 211 -1.57 -2.25 -12.53
CA PHE A 211 -2.96 -1.90 -12.86
C PHE A 211 -3.27 -2.13 -14.33
N PHE A 212 -2.50 -1.52 -15.24
CA PHE A 212 -2.72 -1.66 -16.67
C PHE A 212 -2.53 -3.11 -17.14
N PHE A 213 -1.53 -3.81 -16.57
CA PHE A 213 -1.32 -5.24 -16.83
C PHE A 213 -2.55 -6.07 -16.45
N MET A 214 -3.11 -5.86 -15.26
CA MET A 214 -4.30 -6.58 -14.82
C MET A 214 -5.53 -6.25 -15.67
N VAL A 215 -5.77 -4.98 -16.00
CA VAL A 215 -6.87 -4.57 -16.90
C VAL A 215 -6.74 -5.26 -18.26
N PHE A 216 -5.54 -5.33 -18.82
CA PHE A 216 -5.28 -6.06 -20.05
C PHE A 216 -5.58 -7.57 -19.91
N CYS A 217 -5.08 -8.23 -18.86
CA CYS A 217 -5.37 -9.65 -18.63
C CYS A 217 -6.87 -9.93 -18.50
N TYR A 218 -7.59 -9.14 -17.70
CA TYR A 218 -9.02 -9.36 -17.45
C TYR A 218 -9.91 -9.02 -18.63
N SER A 219 -9.60 -7.97 -19.41
CA SER A 219 -10.33 -7.69 -20.64
C SER A 219 -10.24 -8.85 -21.62
N ARG A 220 -9.04 -9.43 -21.80
CA ARG A 220 -8.86 -10.62 -22.64
C ARG A 220 -9.56 -11.86 -22.09
N ILE A 221 -9.50 -12.09 -20.78
CA ILE A 221 -10.22 -13.19 -20.15
C ILE A 221 -11.73 -13.02 -20.34
N ALA A 222 -12.27 -11.82 -20.12
CA ALA A 222 -13.69 -11.52 -20.30
C ALA A 222 -14.16 -11.80 -21.73
N CYS A 223 -13.41 -11.35 -22.74
CA CYS A 223 -13.72 -11.65 -24.15
C CYS A 223 -13.75 -13.15 -24.45
N VAL A 224 -12.85 -13.94 -23.87
CA VAL A 224 -12.84 -15.40 -24.05
C VAL A 224 -14.04 -16.04 -23.35
N LEU A 225 -14.40 -15.62 -22.14
CA LEU A 225 -15.57 -16.15 -21.43
C LEU A 225 -16.91 -15.76 -22.04
N THR A 226 -17.02 -14.58 -22.67
CA THR A 226 -18.25 -14.22 -23.41
C THR A 226 -18.41 -15.06 -24.66
N THR A 227 -17.30 -15.55 -25.23
CA THR A 227 -17.30 -16.34 -26.47
C THR A 227 -17.36 -17.86 -26.20
N SER A 228 -16.93 -18.32 -25.02
CA SER A 228 -16.87 -19.75 -24.64
C SER A 228 -17.61 -20.02 -23.33
N GLN A 229 -18.63 -20.89 -23.37
CA GLN A 229 -19.38 -21.32 -22.17
C GLN A 229 -18.53 -22.27 -21.32
N MET A 230 -17.68 -21.75 -20.43
CA MET A 230 -16.94 -22.55 -19.43
C MET A 230 -17.46 -22.30 -17.99
N PRO A 231 -18.32 -23.19 -17.45
CA PRO A 231 -19.00 -22.97 -16.17
C PRO A 231 -18.09 -22.96 -14.93
N GLY A 232 -16.95 -23.68 -14.97
CA GLY A 232 -16.06 -23.86 -13.81
C GLY A 232 -15.07 -22.72 -13.55
N SER A 233 -14.65 -22.00 -14.60
CA SER A 233 -13.62 -20.94 -14.54
C SER A 233 -14.16 -19.62 -13.97
N ARG A 234 -15.47 -19.37 -14.15
CA ARG A 234 -16.13 -18.11 -13.76
C ARG A 234 -16.07 -17.83 -12.25
N ARG A 235 -16.00 -18.86 -11.40
CA ARG A 235 -15.91 -18.70 -9.92
C ARG A 235 -14.57 -18.13 -9.48
N ALA A 236 -13.48 -18.76 -9.94
CA ALA A 236 -12.13 -18.30 -9.63
C ALA A 236 -11.91 -16.90 -10.21
N LEU A 237 -12.34 -16.69 -11.45
CA LEU A 237 -12.27 -15.39 -12.13
C LEU A 237 -13.02 -14.28 -11.39
N CYS A 238 -14.27 -14.52 -10.98
CA CYS A 238 -15.05 -13.53 -10.24
C CYS A 238 -14.37 -13.16 -8.92
N LEU A 239 -13.82 -14.15 -8.20
CA LEU A 239 -13.06 -13.89 -6.97
C LEU A 239 -11.85 -13.01 -7.24
N VAL A 240 -11.02 -13.36 -8.24
CA VAL A 240 -9.80 -12.57 -8.52
C VAL A 240 -10.16 -11.17 -8.99
N PHE A 241 -11.15 -11.04 -9.89
CA PHE A 241 -11.61 -9.75 -10.37
C PHE A 241 -12.13 -8.85 -9.23
N THR A 242 -12.90 -9.40 -8.30
CA THR A 242 -13.37 -8.62 -7.13
C THR A 242 -12.21 -8.25 -6.21
N LEU A 243 -11.25 -9.15 -5.94
CA LEU A 243 -10.07 -8.84 -5.14
C LEU A 243 -9.23 -7.72 -5.78
N VAL A 244 -9.02 -7.77 -7.09
CA VAL A 244 -8.31 -6.75 -7.87
C VAL A 244 -9.03 -5.41 -7.78
N GLY A 245 -10.34 -5.39 -8.04
CA GLY A 245 -11.14 -4.16 -7.98
C GLY A 245 -11.09 -3.51 -6.60
N VAL A 246 -11.28 -4.31 -5.54
CA VAL A 246 -11.18 -3.83 -4.15
C VAL A 246 -9.78 -3.32 -3.84
N PHE A 247 -8.74 -4.04 -4.24
CA PHE A 247 -7.36 -3.60 -4.04
C PHE A 247 -7.12 -2.22 -4.66
N PHE A 248 -7.44 -2.02 -5.93
CA PHE A 248 -7.20 -0.74 -6.60
C PHE A 248 -8.10 0.39 -6.08
N VAL A 249 -9.37 0.12 -5.76
CA VAL A 249 -10.26 1.13 -5.20
C VAL A 249 -9.78 1.60 -3.84
N LEU A 250 -9.24 0.71 -3.00
CA LEU A 250 -8.77 1.07 -1.66
C LEU A 250 -7.36 1.69 -1.67
N TRP A 251 -6.50 1.28 -2.59
CA TRP A 251 -5.12 1.79 -2.66
C TRP A 251 -4.96 3.02 -3.56
N SER A 252 -5.86 3.25 -4.53
CA SER A 252 -5.77 4.42 -5.43
C SER A 252 -5.80 5.77 -4.70
N PRO A 253 -6.67 6.01 -3.69
CA PRO A 253 -6.75 7.31 -3.05
C PRO A 253 -5.44 7.63 -2.32
N TYR A 254 -4.85 6.64 -1.66
CA TYR A 254 -3.57 6.78 -0.97
C TYR A 254 -2.43 7.09 -1.95
N ASN A 255 -2.35 6.34 -3.05
CA ASN A 255 -1.32 6.55 -4.07
C ASN A 255 -1.43 7.93 -4.74
N ILE A 256 -2.64 8.45 -4.94
CA ILE A 256 -2.88 9.81 -5.47
C ILE A 256 -2.43 10.86 -4.44
N VAL A 257 -2.83 10.71 -3.18
CA VAL A 257 -2.45 11.65 -2.11
C VAL A 257 -0.94 11.65 -1.88
N LEU A 258 -0.28 10.49 -1.97
CA LEU A 258 1.17 10.37 -1.84
C LEU A 258 1.94 11.16 -2.94
N ILE A 259 1.41 11.17 -4.17
CA ILE A 259 1.95 11.98 -5.27
C ILE A 259 1.74 13.46 -4.99
N LEU A 260 0.52 13.85 -4.58
CA LEU A 260 0.20 15.25 -4.25
C LEU A 260 1.07 15.78 -3.10
N HIS A 261 1.35 14.94 -2.09
CA HIS A 261 2.22 15.30 -0.97
C HIS A 261 3.67 15.47 -1.43
N SER A 262 4.11 14.64 -2.37
CA SER A 262 5.45 14.76 -2.96
C SER A 262 5.59 16.04 -3.80
N LEU A 263 4.51 16.50 -4.46
CA LEU A 263 4.49 17.77 -5.20
C LEU A 263 4.44 18.98 -4.26
N GLN A 264 3.78 18.85 -3.10
CA GLN A 264 3.79 19.88 -2.06
C GLN A 264 5.19 20.06 -1.48
N ASP A 265 5.92 18.97 -1.20
CA ASP A 265 7.29 19.01 -0.69
C ASP A 265 8.22 19.85 -1.61
N VAL A 266 8.01 19.81 -2.93
CA VAL A 266 8.80 20.55 -3.96
C VAL A 266 8.38 22.02 -4.09
N GLY A 267 7.45 22.50 -3.27
CA GLY A 267 7.07 23.91 -3.18
C GLY A 267 6.06 24.39 -4.23
N VAL A 268 5.39 23.45 -4.92
CA VAL A 268 4.32 23.75 -5.89
C VAL A 268 3.01 24.13 -5.18
N ILE A 269 2.76 23.61 -3.98
CA ILE A 269 1.57 23.90 -3.17
C ILE A 269 2.03 24.61 -1.88
N ARG A 270 1.75 25.91 -1.74
CA ARG A 270 2.22 26.75 -0.61
C ARG A 270 1.14 27.14 0.40
N SER A 271 -0.11 26.73 0.18
CA SER A 271 -1.25 27.09 1.05
C SER A 271 -1.33 26.17 2.29
N CYS A 272 -1.31 26.77 3.49
CA CYS A 272 -1.46 26.06 4.77
C CYS A 272 -2.79 25.26 4.85
N GLU A 273 -3.88 25.80 4.28
CA GLU A 273 -5.17 25.10 4.22
C GLU A 273 -5.09 23.83 3.36
N SER A 274 -4.43 23.90 2.20
CA SER A 274 -4.21 22.72 1.34
C SER A 274 -3.30 21.70 2.00
N SER A 275 -2.27 22.13 2.75
CA SER A 275 -1.43 21.22 3.54
C SER A 275 -2.23 20.52 4.65
N ARG A 276 -3.14 21.23 5.33
CA ARG A 276 -3.95 20.67 6.41
C ARG A 276 -4.94 19.64 5.87
N GLN A 277 -5.56 19.91 4.73
CA GLN A 277 -6.45 18.98 4.04
C GLN A 277 -5.70 17.75 3.50
N LEU A 278 -4.46 17.93 3.02
CA LEU A 278 -3.65 16.83 2.50
C LEU A 278 -3.23 15.82 3.58
N ASP A 279 -2.87 16.29 4.78
CA ASP A 279 -2.51 15.41 5.89
C ASP A 279 -3.72 14.59 6.38
N TYR A 280 -4.89 15.23 6.49
CA TYR A 280 -6.14 14.53 6.77
C TYR A 280 -6.44 13.48 5.69
N ALA A 281 -6.32 13.86 4.43
CA ALA A 281 -6.53 12.95 3.30
C ALA A 281 -5.53 11.79 3.35
N MET A 282 -4.26 12.02 3.73
CA MET A 282 -3.26 10.97 3.84
C MET A 282 -3.64 9.93 4.90
N HIS A 283 -4.00 10.37 6.10
CA HIS A 283 -4.44 9.47 7.17
C HIS A 283 -5.72 8.69 6.84
N ILE A 284 -6.69 9.35 6.20
CA ILE A 284 -7.96 8.71 5.81
C ILE A 284 -7.74 7.71 4.68
N THR A 285 -6.95 8.08 3.66
CA THR A 285 -6.71 7.22 2.50
C THR A 285 -5.78 6.05 2.84
N GLU A 286 -4.82 6.24 3.74
CA GLU A 286 -4.02 5.16 4.33
C GLU A 286 -4.91 4.21 5.14
N SER A 287 -5.79 4.74 6.01
CA SER A 287 -6.75 3.93 6.76
C SER A 287 -7.65 3.11 5.83
N LEU A 288 -8.14 3.73 4.75
CA LEU A 288 -8.94 3.06 3.73
C LEU A 288 -8.15 1.93 3.05
N SER A 289 -6.86 2.14 2.77
CA SER A 289 -6.01 1.09 2.21
C SER A 289 -5.95 -0.12 3.13
N PHE A 290 -5.88 0.04 4.45
CA PHE A 290 -5.80 -1.10 5.39
C PHE A 290 -7.06 -1.96 5.42
N VAL A 291 -8.22 -1.43 5.02
CA VAL A 291 -9.47 -2.22 4.94
C VAL A 291 -9.32 -3.42 4.00
N HIS A 292 -8.40 -3.37 3.03
CA HIS A 292 -8.20 -4.47 2.07
C HIS A 292 -7.88 -5.80 2.77
N CYS A 293 -7.09 -5.79 3.85
CA CYS A 293 -6.70 -7.01 4.57
C CYS A 293 -7.90 -7.68 5.27
N CYS A 294 -8.93 -6.91 5.65
CA CYS A 294 -10.17 -7.43 6.22
C CYS A 294 -11.13 -7.98 5.16
N LEU A 295 -11.08 -7.44 3.94
CA LEU A 295 -11.96 -7.84 2.85
C LEU A 295 -11.52 -9.15 2.19
N ASN A 296 -10.22 -9.43 2.13
CA ASN A 296 -9.68 -10.65 1.50
C ASN A 296 -10.37 -11.95 2.01
N PRO A 297 -10.46 -12.21 3.33
CA PRO A 297 -11.21 -13.35 3.88
C PRO A 297 -12.71 -13.33 3.57
N LEU A 298 -13.34 -12.16 3.68
CA LEU A 298 -14.78 -12.01 3.44
C LEU A 298 -15.13 -12.32 2.00
N LEU A 299 -14.38 -11.76 1.04
CA LEU A 299 -14.58 -11.99 -0.39
C LEU A 299 -14.41 -13.47 -0.74
N TYR A 300 -13.38 -14.13 -0.20
CA TYR A 300 -13.18 -15.56 -0.38
C TYR A 300 -14.38 -16.37 0.13
N ALA A 301 -14.88 -16.07 1.33
CA ALA A 301 -16.02 -16.74 1.94
C ALA A 301 -17.32 -16.51 1.16
N PHE A 302 -17.61 -15.25 0.78
CA PHE A 302 -18.82 -14.88 0.04
C PHE A 302 -18.87 -15.53 -1.33
N VAL A 303 -17.77 -15.51 -2.10
CA VAL A 303 -17.75 -16.12 -3.44
C VAL A 303 -17.90 -17.65 -3.34
N LYS A 304 -17.28 -18.31 -2.36
CA LYS A 304 -17.46 -19.76 -2.16
C LYS A 304 -18.83 -20.14 -1.58
N LYS A 305 -19.50 -19.26 -0.81
CA LYS A 305 -20.83 -19.52 -0.22
C LYS A 305 -21.97 -19.22 -1.20
N ARG A 306 -21.96 -18.05 -1.85
CA ARG A 306 -22.99 -17.62 -2.81
C ARG A 306 -23.23 -18.68 -3.88
N PHE A 307 -22.17 -19.22 -4.46
CA PHE A 307 -22.27 -20.24 -5.51
C PHE A 307 -22.47 -21.68 -4.98
N ARG A 308 -22.38 -21.92 -3.67
CA ARG A 308 -22.83 -23.18 -3.05
C ARG A 308 -24.35 -23.22 -2.85
N LEU A 309 -25.01 -22.05 -2.82
CA LEU A 309 -26.47 -21.90 -2.73
C LEU A 309 -27.15 -21.92 -4.11
N TYR A 310 -26.41 -21.71 -5.20
CA TYR A 310 -26.91 -21.78 -6.58
C TYR A 310 -26.61 -23.12 -7.27
N LEU A 311 -26.10 -24.11 -6.53
CA LEU A 311 -25.91 -25.51 -6.93
C LEU A 311 -26.82 -26.38 -6.08
#